data_AF-A0A2D5ZSG2-F1
#
_entry.id   AF-A0A2D5ZSG2-F1
#
_cell.length_a   1.000
_cell.length_b   1.000
_cell.length_c   1.000
_cell.angle_alpha   90.00
_cell.angle_beta   90.00
_cell.angle_gamma   90.00
#
_symmetry.space_group_name_H-M   'P 1'
#
loop_
_entity.id
_entity.type
_entity.pdbx_description
1 polymer ?
#
loop_
_entity_poly.entity_id
_entity_poly.type
_entity_poly.pdbx_seq_one_letter_code
_entity_poly.pdbx_strand_id
1 'polypeptide(L)'
;MGLRKIGGSLAIESTTIWENSDPPWPHIDCGGLCVDYVDVDISNSIIWNHEAETISDWGSTLDIEWCDISGGWPGDGNIDADPLFCNEPCTPTDLSLSRLSPCRNAGRNGADIGAGGMGCEEPYVHTARTIHVPSDQATIADAIDAGCEGDTVLIAAGAYFEGDLEFQRRNIVVRGEKMPRGIDDDEVAVVDARDHGYGFRFMLDEGSDTELSRLVIANARGRGIVAAVPAAPTIENCIVRGNRGGGIECQGASEIRGCIVTGNSADAGGGISIPLWEARPQIINCVIENNVASVGGGLYISQSEDGLVENCVIRGNVATAGSNGGGGGFFGAHWYTFDVANSIIWDNSPNQIGVFDSVAVAISHSNVMGGWPGEGNIDADPLFATWHGRPSVLRPASPCIDSGDPMSGSDGIDWPPRYDNDPARADMGAYGGPGADIWLP
;
A
#
# COMPACT_ATOMS: atom_id res chain seq x y z
N MET A 1 18.69 -7.87 12.87
CA MET A 1 20.02 -7.88 12.27
C MET A 1 20.57 -9.26 12.58
N GLY A 2 21.00 -10.03 11.57
CA GLY A 2 21.41 -11.43 11.77
C GLY A 2 22.70 -11.55 12.57
N LEU A 3 23.83 -11.19 11.96
CA LEU A 3 25.12 -11.21 12.64
C LEU A 3 25.97 -10.03 12.19
N ARG A 4 26.53 -9.27 13.15
CA ARG A 4 27.46 -8.16 12.87
C ARG A 4 28.80 -8.34 13.56
N LYS A 5 29.89 -8.13 12.82
CA LYS A 5 31.26 -8.18 13.34
C LYS A 5 32.13 -7.06 12.77
N ILE A 6 32.94 -6.46 13.65
CA ILE A 6 33.98 -5.48 13.27
C ILE A 6 35.34 -6.00 13.77
N GLY A 7 36.32 -6.07 12.87
CA GLY A 7 37.69 -6.51 13.14
C GLY A 7 37.84 -8.01 13.46
N GLY A 8 39.06 -8.56 13.29
CA GLY A 8 39.40 -9.91 13.74
C GLY A 8 38.94 -11.00 12.77
N SER A 9 38.53 -12.16 13.29
CA SER A 9 38.02 -13.27 12.48
C SER A 9 36.64 -13.76 12.94
N LEU A 10 35.92 -14.41 12.03
CA LEU A 10 34.61 -15.00 12.25
C LEU A 10 34.54 -16.35 11.52
N ALA A 11 34.25 -17.41 12.26
CA ALA A 11 34.01 -18.74 11.68
C ALA A 11 32.58 -19.16 11.99
N ILE A 12 31.81 -19.53 10.97
CA ILE A 12 30.43 -20.01 11.09
C ILE A 12 30.35 -21.38 10.39
N GLU A 13 29.81 -22.36 11.11
CA GLU A 13 29.65 -23.71 10.57
C GLU A 13 28.27 -24.24 10.94
N SER A 14 27.58 -24.91 10.01
CA SER A 14 26.31 -25.61 10.27
C SER A 14 25.26 -24.74 10.96
N THR A 15 25.14 -23.48 10.53
CA THR A 15 24.28 -22.47 11.15
C THR A 15 23.17 -22.05 10.18
N THR A 16 22.00 -21.73 10.71
CA THR A 16 20.91 -21.13 9.94
C THR A 16 20.67 -19.71 10.42
N ILE A 17 20.87 -18.74 9.53
CA ILE A 17 20.54 -17.32 9.70
C ILE A 17 19.35 -17.08 8.77
N TRP A 18 18.18 -16.79 9.34
CA TRP A 18 16.90 -16.72 8.62
C TRP A 18 16.09 -15.51 9.09
N GLU A 19 15.41 -14.80 8.18
CA GLU A 19 14.44 -13.73 8.51
C GLU A 19 14.95 -12.69 9.51
N ASN A 20 16.11 -12.14 9.18
CA ASN A 20 16.70 -11.06 9.97
C ASN A 20 16.54 -9.71 9.28
N SER A 21 16.14 -8.73 10.09
CA SER A 21 15.85 -7.35 9.72
C SER A 21 16.85 -6.36 10.30
N ASP A 22 17.49 -5.49 9.52
CA ASP A 22 18.29 -4.39 10.08
C ASP A 22 17.54 -3.07 9.87
N PRO A 23 17.16 -2.32 10.93
CA PRO A 23 16.57 -1.01 10.75
C PRO A 23 17.54 -0.09 10.00
N PRO A 24 17.04 0.81 9.13
CA PRO A 24 17.89 1.65 8.28
C PRO A 24 18.77 2.58 9.14
N TRP A 25 20.01 2.15 9.38
CA TRP A 25 21.08 3.01 9.87
C TRP A 25 21.77 3.62 8.66
N PRO A 26 22.21 4.89 8.71
CA PRO A 26 22.55 5.66 7.51
C PRO A 26 23.72 5.14 6.66
N HIS A 27 24.35 3.99 6.94
CA HIS A 27 25.53 3.55 6.22
C HIS A 27 25.74 2.04 5.96
N ILE A 28 24.91 1.10 6.44
CA ILE A 28 25.02 -0.33 6.06
C ILE A 28 23.64 -0.99 6.15
N ASP A 29 23.02 -1.30 5.02
CA ASP A 29 21.78 -2.07 4.95
C ASP A 29 22.13 -3.56 4.86
N CYS A 30 22.08 -4.29 5.98
CA CYS A 30 22.50 -5.69 5.99
C CYS A 30 21.66 -6.56 6.91
N GLY A 31 20.90 -7.48 6.32
CA GLY A 31 19.94 -8.29 7.07
C GLY A 31 20.55 -9.59 7.60
N GLY A 32 21.39 -10.26 6.81
CA GLY A 32 22.01 -11.54 7.16
C GLY A 32 23.34 -11.40 7.90
N LEU A 33 24.43 -11.15 7.18
CA LEU A 33 25.78 -11.07 7.74
C LEU A 33 26.50 -9.75 7.39
N CYS A 34 26.89 -8.99 8.41
CA CYS A 34 27.47 -7.66 8.26
C CYS A 34 28.89 -7.60 8.86
N VAL A 35 29.91 -7.49 8.01
CA VAL A 35 31.30 -7.70 8.44
C VAL A 35 32.25 -6.60 7.94
N ASP A 36 32.99 -5.99 8.87
CA ASP A 36 33.85 -4.84 8.60
C ASP A 36 35.28 -5.10 9.09
N TYR A 37 36.23 -5.24 8.16
CA TYR A 37 37.62 -5.66 8.38
C TYR A 37 37.75 -7.00 9.12
N VAL A 38 36.99 -8.02 8.69
CA VAL A 38 36.96 -9.35 9.30
C VAL A 38 37.46 -10.41 8.33
N ASP A 39 38.24 -11.36 8.81
CA ASP A 39 38.51 -12.61 8.08
C ASP A 39 37.40 -13.63 8.38
N VAL A 40 36.56 -13.91 7.39
CA VAL A 40 35.33 -14.70 7.53
C VAL A 40 35.49 -16.05 6.83
N ASP A 41 35.17 -17.13 7.54
CA ASP A 41 35.09 -18.51 7.04
C ASP A 41 33.69 -19.06 7.36
N ILE A 42 32.89 -19.35 6.34
CA ILE A 42 31.53 -19.90 6.49
C ILE A 42 31.43 -21.19 5.70
N SER A 43 30.95 -22.23 6.39
CA SER A 43 30.62 -23.49 5.73
C SER A 43 29.32 -24.11 6.22
N ASN A 44 28.69 -24.92 5.35
CA ASN A 44 27.51 -25.71 5.69
C ASN A 44 26.37 -24.87 6.29
N SER A 45 26.21 -23.61 5.92
CA SER A 45 25.28 -22.70 6.58
C SER A 45 24.22 -22.18 5.62
N ILE A 46 23.03 -21.89 6.15
CA ILE A 46 21.93 -21.25 5.43
C ILE A 46 21.91 -19.78 5.84
N ILE A 47 21.93 -18.86 4.87
CA ILE A 47 21.75 -17.41 5.06
C ILE A 47 20.68 -16.96 4.08
N TRP A 48 19.44 -16.83 4.56
CA TRP A 48 18.27 -16.76 3.67
C TRP A 48 17.14 -15.87 4.21
N ASN A 49 16.35 -15.31 3.30
CA ASN A 49 15.15 -14.48 3.53
C ASN A 49 15.41 -13.25 4.43
N HIS A 50 16.40 -12.41 4.09
CA HIS A 50 16.76 -11.22 4.88
C HIS A 50 16.17 -9.93 4.32
N GLU A 51 15.85 -8.96 5.19
CA GLU A 51 15.19 -7.71 4.77
C GLU A 51 16.07 -6.77 3.95
N ALA A 52 17.38 -6.82 4.20
CA ALA A 52 18.44 -6.05 3.57
C ALA A 52 19.49 -7.02 3.01
N GLU A 53 20.61 -6.50 2.49
CA GLU A 53 21.64 -7.31 1.81
C GLU A 53 21.98 -8.60 2.59
N THR A 54 21.92 -9.75 1.92
CA THR A 54 22.14 -11.08 2.52
C THR A 54 23.49 -11.14 3.23
N ILE A 55 24.53 -10.59 2.58
CA ILE A 55 25.87 -10.42 3.14
C ILE A 55 26.40 -9.05 2.72
N SER A 56 26.78 -8.22 3.67
CA SER A 56 27.40 -6.91 3.43
C SER A 56 28.79 -6.87 4.05
N ASP A 57 29.78 -6.49 3.26
CA ASP A 57 31.18 -6.50 3.68
C ASP A 57 31.91 -5.19 3.37
N TRP A 58 32.83 -4.82 4.26
CA TRP A 58 33.73 -3.69 4.03
C TRP A 58 35.17 -4.04 4.46
N GLY A 59 36.05 -4.19 3.49
CA GLY A 59 37.47 -4.50 3.74
C GLY A 59 37.70 -5.85 4.43
N SER A 60 36.74 -6.77 4.32
CA SER A 60 36.77 -8.12 4.89
C SER A 60 37.32 -9.12 3.86
N THR A 61 37.71 -10.31 4.32
CA THR A 61 37.98 -11.46 3.45
C THR A 61 36.89 -12.50 3.69
N LEU A 62 36.27 -13.02 2.62
CA LEU A 62 35.14 -13.93 2.70
C LEU A 62 35.49 -15.25 2.02
N ASP A 63 35.64 -16.31 2.81
CA ASP A 63 35.72 -17.70 2.34
C ASP A 63 34.40 -18.39 2.68
N ILE A 64 33.57 -18.64 1.68
CA ILE A 64 32.21 -19.14 1.85
C ILE A 64 31.98 -20.31 0.90
N GLU A 65 31.87 -21.51 1.46
CA GLU A 65 31.72 -22.76 0.71
C GLU A 65 30.57 -23.60 1.28
N TRP A 66 29.95 -24.43 0.45
CA TRP A 66 28.93 -25.39 0.87
C TRP A 66 27.76 -24.76 1.65
N CYS A 67 27.37 -23.54 1.30
CA CYS A 67 26.30 -22.77 1.92
C CYS A 67 25.09 -22.61 0.99
N ASP A 68 23.93 -22.30 1.57
CA ASP A 68 22.73 -21.90 0.83
C ASP A 68 22.46 -20.43 1.10
N ILE A 69 22.62 -19.58 0.08
CA ILE A 69 22.67 -18.12 0.24
C ILE A 69 21.72 -17.47 -0.75
N SER A 70 20.72 -16.75 -0.24
CA SER A 70 19.69 -16.12 -1.07
C SER A 70 20.29 -15.03 -1.97
N GLY A 71 20.02 -15.14 -3.26
CA GLY A 71 20.60 -14.27 -4.30
C GLY A 71 21.91 -14.80 -4.87
N GLY A 72 22.37 -15.95 -4.37
CA GLY A 72 23.56 -16.66 -4.80
C GLY A 72 24.86 -16.08 -4.27
N TRP A 73 25.85 -16.96 -4.05
CA TRP A 73 27.20 -16.55 -3.66
C TRP A 73 28.27 -17.41 -4.34
N PRO A 74 29.31 -16.80 -4.93
CA PRO A 74 30.39 -17.56 -5.55
C PRO A 74 31.20 -18.35 -4.51
N GLY A 75 31.39 -19.64 -4.74
CA GLY A 75 32.16 -20.52 -3.86
C GLY A 75 31.85 -21.99 -4.17
N ASP A 76 32.74 -22.89 -3.74
CA ASP A 76 32.58 -24.31 -4.01
C ASP A 76 31.39 -24.88 -3.24
N GLY A 77 30.48 -25.55 -3.96
CA GLY A 77 29.33 -26.24 -3.35
C GLY A 77 28.22 -25.32 -2.81
N ASN A 78 28.31 -24.00 -3.02
CA ASN A 78 27.22 -23.10 -2.67
C ASN A 78 26.01 -23.32 -3.59
N ILE A 79 24.82 -23.15 -3.02
CA ILE A 79 23.54 -23.20 -3.71
C ILE A 79 22.72 -21.94 -3.45
N ASP A 80 21.73 -21.72 -4.31
CA ASP A 80 20.72 -20.66 -4.20
C ASP A 80 19.37 -21.30 -4.49
N ALA A 81 18.79 -21.94 -3.47
CA ALA A 81 17.51 -22.61 -3.59
C ALA A 81 16.70 -22.50 -2.29
N ASP A 82 15.37 -22.50 -2.37
CA ASP A 82 14.53 -22.51 -1.17
C ASP A 82 14.95 -23.66 -0.22
N PRO A 83 15.32 -23.37 1.05
CA PRO A 83 15.71 -24.40 2.00
C PRO A 83 14.62 -25.40 2.36
N LEU A 84 13.35 -25.14 2.04
CA LEU A 84 12.21 -26.04 2.28
C LEU A 84 12.15 -26.54 3.73
N PHE A 85 12.04 -25.60 4.67
CA PHE A 85 11.86 -25.89 6.10
C PHE A 85 10.54 -26.61 6.40
N CYS A 86 10.51 -27.27 7.56
CA CYS A 86 9.38 -28.07 8.04
C CYS A 86 8.31 -27.28 8.79
N ASN A 87 8.54 -25.99 9.02
CA ASN A 87 7.68 -25.13 9.82
C ASN A 87 6.90 -24.14 8.96
N GLU A 88 5.93 -23.51 9.62
CA GLU A 88 5.17 -22.38 9.09
C GLU A 88 6.10 -21.14 9.04
N PRO A 89 6.38 -20.55 7.86
CA PRO A 89 7.38 -19.49 7.70
C PRO A 89 7.14 -18.26 8.59
N CYS A 90 5.89 -17.89 8.82
CA CYS A 90 5.47 -16.76 9.65
C CYS A 90 5.64 -16.98 11.17
N THR A 91 5.85 -18.22 11.64
CA THR A 91 6.13 -18.55 13.05
C THR A 91 7.24 -19.60 13.14
N PRO A 92 8.48 -19.27 12.74
CA PRO A 92 9.48 -20.29 12.50
C PRO A 92 10.13 -20.72 13.82
N THR A 93 9.47 -21.61 14.57
CA THR A 93 10.05 -22.21 15.79
C THR A 93 10.94 -23.43 15.49
N ASP A 94 10.89 -23.96 14.27
CA ASP A 94 11.59 -25.19 13.87
C ASP A 94 12.21 -25.10 12.48
N LEU A 95 13.48 -24.70 12.38
CA LEU A 95 14.21 -24.57 11.12
C LEU A 95 14.82 -25.89 10.63
N SER A 96 14.17 -27.03 10.93
CA SER A 96 14.52 -28.32 10.35
C SER A 96 14.09 -28.41 8.88
N LEU A 97 14.84 -29.17 8.11
CA LEU A 97 14.69 -29.32 6.67
C LEU A 97 13.74 -30.47 6.34
N SER A 98 12.94 -30.28 5.30
CA SER A 98 12.17 -31.39 4.72
C SER A 98 13.09 -32.41 4.05
N ARG A 99 12.58 -33.64 3.83
CA ARG A 99 13.29 -34.66 3.04
C ARG A 99 13.57 -34.19 1.60
N LEU A 100 12.73 -33.31 1.07
CA LEU A 100 12.86 -32.76 -0.28
C LEU A 100 13.76 -31.54 -0.36
N SER A 101 14.26 -31.03 0.77
CA SER A 101 15.09 -29.84 0.80
C SER A 101 16.37 -29.99 -0.03
N PRO A 102 16.74 -28.98 -0.83
CA PRO A 102 18.00 -28.97 -1.58
C PRO A 102 19.22 -28.88 -0.66
N CYS A 103 19.06 -28.41 0.59
CA CYS A 103 20.11 -28.39 1.60
C CYS A 103 20.49 -29.80 2.11
N ARG A 104 19.71 -30.84 1.79
CA ARG A 104 19.93 -32.21 2.30
C ARG A 104 21.12 -32.89 1.67
N ASN A 105 22.07 -33.31 2.50
CA ASN A 105 23.34 -33.93 2.10
C ASN A 105 24.13 -33.13 1.05
N ALA A 106 23.82 -31.84 0.90
CA ALA A 106 24.43 -30.95 -0.08
C ALA A 106 25.65 -30.23 0.46
N GLY A 107 25.87 -30.25 1.78
CA GLY A 107 27.02 -29.65 2.45
C GLY A 107 28.29 -30.48 2.30
N ARG A 108 29.39 -29.90 2.81
CA ARG A 108 30.72 -30.50 2.80
C ARG A 108 30.70 -31.90 3.41
N ASN A 109 31.34 -32.85 2.74
CA ASN A 109 31.36 -34.28 3.11
C ASN A 109 29.98 -34.96 3.12
N GLY A 110 28.98 -34.41 2.43
CA GLY A 110 27.61 -34.93 2.39
C GLY A 110 26.79 -34.63 3.63
N ALA A 111 27.18 -33.61 4.41
CA ALA A 111 26.39 -33.09 5.52
C ALA A 111 25.15 -32.33 5.01
N ASP A 112 24.18 -32.10 5.88
CA ASP A 112 23.11 -31.13 5.59
C ASP A 112 23.69 -29.70 5.68
N ILE A 113 23.22 -28.79 4.83
CA ILE A 113 23.49 -27.35 4.95
C ILE A 113 22.49 -26.77 5.97
N GLY A 114 22.97 -25.99 6.94
CA GLY A 114 22.16 -25.40 8.02
C GLY A 114 22.15 -26.21 9.31
N ALA A 115 21.42 -25.71 10.31
CA ALA A 115 21.46 -26.24 11.68
C ALA A 115 20.42 -27.33 11.99
N GLY A 116 19.33 -27.40 11.24
CA GLY A 116 18.11 -28.10 11.66
C GLY A 116 18.03 -29.60 11.35
N GLY A 117 18.89 -30.14 10.48
CA GLY A 117 18.80 -31.53 10.02
C GLY A 117 17.44 -31.86 9.38
N MET A 118 17.09 -33.15 9.23
CA MET A 118 15.77 -33.56 8.73
C MET A 118 14.68 -33.49 9.82
N GLY A 119 13.59 -32.76 9.56
CA GLY A 119 12.44 -32.68 10.47
C GLY A 119 11.13 -33.31 9.97
N CYS A 120 10.94 -33.38 8.66
CA CYS A 120 9.67 -33.77 8.05
C CYS A 120 9.87 -34.41 6.66
N GLU A 121 8.87 -35.18 6.21
CA GLU A 121 8.92 -35.88 4.92
C GLU A 121 8.64 -34.97 3.72
N GLU A 122 7.75 -34.00 3.88
CA GLU A 122 7.33 -33.06 2.85
C GLU A 122 7.45 -31.63 3.40
N PRO A 123 7.79 -30.64 2.57
CA PRO A 123 7.87 -29.24 3.01
C PRO A 123 6.52 -28.77 3.57
N TYR A 124 6.58 -27.85 4.52
CA TYR A 124 5.37 -27.21 4.98
C TYR A 124 4.75 -26.39 3.84
N VAL A 125 3.45 -26.58 3.62
CA VAL A 125 2.68 -25.78 2.67
C VAL A 125 1.58 -25.10 3.47
N HIS A 126 1.67 -23.77 3.54
CA HIS A 126 0.66 -22.99 4.24
C HIS A 126 -0.69 -23.10 3.51
N THR A 127 -1.76 -23.28 4.29
CA THR A 127 -3.12 -23.18 3.78
C THR A 127 -3.73 -21.90 4.32
N ALA A 128 -3.99 -20.95 3.43
CA ALA A 128 -4.61 -19.67 3.76
C ALA A 128 -5.82 -19.86 4.70
N ARG A 129 -5.79 -19.14 5.83
CA ARG A 129 -6.82 -19.16 6.86
C ARG A 129 -7.33 -17.75 7.13
N THR A 130 -8.44 -17.68 7.87
CA THR A 130 -8.96 -16.42 8.40
C THR A 130 -8.63 -16.32 9.88
N ILE A 131 -8.03 -15.21 10.28
CA ILE A 131 -7.75 -14.83 11.67
C ILE A 131 -8.77 -13.76 12.06
N HIS A 132 -9.68 -14.10 12.95
CA HIS A 132 -10.76 -13.21 13.37
C HIS A 132 -10.32 -12.30 14.52
N VAL A 133 -10.52 -10.99 14.35
CA VAL A 133 -10.34 -10.01 15.42
C VAL A 133 -11.73 -9.56 15.91
N PRO A 134 -12.05 -9.67 17.21
CA PRO A 134 -11.14 -9.98 18.32
C PRO A 134 -11.15 -11.46 18.79
N SER A 135 -11.83 -12.39 18.10
CA SER A 135 -12.11 -13.71 18.67
C SER A 135 -10.93 -14.68 18.69
N ASP A 136 -10.06 -14.62 17.67
CA ASP A 136 -8.84 -15.42 17.58
C ASP A 136 -7.65 -14.66 18.16
N GLN A 137 -7.58 -13.35 17.91
CA GLN A 137 -6.56 -12.44 18.41
C GLN A 137 -7.19 -11.18 18.97
N ALA A 138 -6.70 -10.71 20.12
CA ALA A 138 -7.34 -9.59 20.83
C ALA A 138 -7.16 -8.24 20.13
N THR A 139 -6.08 -8.08 19.36
CA THR A 139 -5.71 -6.84 18.66
C THR A 139 -5.48 -7.11 17.17
N ILE A 140 -5.53 -6.04 16.36
CA ILE A 140 -5.23 -6.13 14.94
C ILE A 140 -3.73 -6.41 14.74
N ALA A 141 -2.86 -5.77 15.53
CA ALA A 141 -1.43 -6.01 15.50
C ALA A 141 -1.10 -7.50 15.74
N ASP A 142 -1.64 -8.11 16.80
CA ASP A 142 -1.41 -9.53 17.10
C ASP A 142 -1.93 -10.45 15.99
N ALA A 143 -3.00 -10.06 15.28
CA ALA A 143 -3.53 -10.80 14.15
C ALA A 143 -2.66 -10.72 12.90
N ILE A 144 -2.09 -9.55 12.62
CA ILE A 144 -1.12 -9.36 11.54
C ILE A 144 0.16 -10.16 11.85
N ASP A 145 0.66 -10.07 13.09
CA ASP A 145 1.86 -10.80 13.53
C ASP A 145 1.68 -12.33 13.42
N ALA A 146 0.46 -12.82 13.63
CA ALA A 146 0.12 -14.24 13.50
C ALA A 146 -0.21 -14.69 12.05
N GLY A 147 -0.41 -13.75 11.13
CA GLY A 147 -0.83 -14.02 9.74
C GLY A 147 0.33 -14.47 8.86
N CYS A 148 0.08 -15.42 7.98
CA CYS A 148 1.08 -15.95 7.05
C CYS A 148 0.69 -15.61 5.61
N GLU A 149 1.59 -15.73 4.64
CA GLU A 149 1.31 -15.47 3.22
C GLU A 149 -0.05 -16.05 2.77
N GLY A 150 -0.94 -15.20 2.25
CA GLY A 150 -2.28 -15.54 1.81
C GLY A 150 -3.36 -15.57 2.90
N ASP A 151 -3.02 -15.37 4.17
CA ASP A 151 -4.00 -15.29 5.25
C ASP A 151 -4.88 -14.03 5.15
N THR A 152 -6.04 -14.10 5.79
CA THR A 152 -6.94 -12.97 5.96
C THR A 152 -7.11 -12.63 7.42
N VAL A 153 -6.72 -11.43 7.84
CA VAL A 153 -7.13 -10.81 9.10
C VAL A 153 -8.52 -10.19 8.89
N LEU A 154 -9.54 -10.80 9.50
CA LEU A 154 -10.94 -10.37 9.39
C LEU A 154 -11.39 -9.67 10.67
N ILE A 155 -11.68 -8.38 10.57
CA ILE A 155 -11.91 -7.51 11.71
C ILE A 155 -13.41 -7.26 11.88
N ALA A 156 -13.96 -7.74 12.99
CA ALA A 156 -15.35 -7.49 13.35
C ALA A 156 -15.60 -6.00 13.64
N ALA A 157 -16.85 -5.57 13.47
CA ALA A 157 -17.24 -4.20 13.79
C ALA A 157 -16.90 -3.81 15.23
N GLY A 158 -16.35 -2.61 15.41
CA GLY A 158 -15.86 -2.15 16.71
C GLY A 158 -14.81 -1.06 16.58
N ALA A 159 -14.50 -0.41 17.69
CA ALA A 159 -13.42 0.57 17.78
C ALA A 159 -12.14 -0.09 18.31
N TYR A 160 -11.07 0.01 17.53
CA TYR A 160 -9.75 -0.54 17.78
C TYR A 160 -8.77 0.62 17.94
N PHE A 161 -8.14 0.71 19.11
CA PHE A 161 -7.29 1.85 19.47
C PHE A 161 -5.82 1.56 19.23
N GLU A 162 -5.49 1.36 17.95
CA GLU A 162 -4.20 0.90 17.46
C GLU A 162 -3.69 1.84 16.35
N GLY A 163 -2.39 1.81 16.10
CA GLY A 163 -1.71 2.58 15.06
C GLY A 163 -0.31 2.01 14.83
N ASP A 164 0.38 2.52 13.82
CA ASP A 164 1.66 1.98 13.34
C ASP A 164 1.55 0.49 12.96
N LEU A 165 0.42 0.09 12.38
CA LEU A 165 0.16 -1.29 11.96
C LEU A 165 0.94 -1.58 10.67
N GLU A 166 1.82 -2.57 10.71
CA GLU A 166 2.72 -2.96 9.62
C GLU A 166 2.46 -4.41 9.21
N PHE A 167 2.40 -4.69 7.90
CA PHE A 167 2.06 -6.00 7.32
C PHE A 167 3.22 -7.02 7.38
N GLN A 168 4.34 -6.66 8.00
CA GLN A 168 5.50 -7.52 8.23
C GLN A 168 6.07 -8.15 6.94
N ARG A 169 5.95 -7.46 5.79
CA ARG A 169 6.38 -7.93 4.46
C ARG A 169 5.60 -9.16 3.98
N ARG A 170 4.39 -9.38 4.51
CA ARG A 170 3.56 -10.53 4.16
C ARG A 170 2.43 -10.12 3.25
N ASN A 171 2.16 -10.89 2.20
CA ASN A 171 0.97 -10.70 1.38
C ASN A 171 -0.25 -11.29 2.07
N ILE A 172 -0.79 -10.53 3.03
CA ILE A 172 -2.03 -10.84 3.73
C ILE A 172 -3.13 -9.85 3.37
N VAL A 173 -4.36 -10.28 3.57
CA VAL A 173 -5.55 -9.44 3.47
C VAL A 173 -5.95 -8.97 4.85
N VAL A 174 -5.94 -7.66 5.12
CA VAL A 174 -6.48 -7.06 6.35
C VAL A 174 -7.77 -6.34 6.01
N ARG A 175 -8.90 -6.84 6.51
CA ARG A 175 -10.20 -6.31 6.12
C ARG A 175 -11.27 -6.29 7.20
N GLY A 176 -12.15 -5.30 7.12
CA GLY A 176 -13.38 -5.27 7.91
C GLY A 176 -14.42 -6.29 7.44
N GLU A 177 -15.18 -6.85 8.38
CA GLU A 177 -16.29 -7.78 8.08
C GLU A 177 -17.41 -7.12 7.26
N LYS A 178 -17.65 -5.84 7.51
CA LYS A 178 -18.74 -5.06 6.90
C LYS A 178 -18.19 -3.94 6.04
N MET A 179 -18.87 -3.70 4.93
CA MET A 179 -18.55 -2.59 4.03
C MET A 179 -18.98 -1.25 4.65
N PRO A 180 -18.11 -0.24 4.71
CA PRO A 180 -18.49 1.10 5.16
C PRO A 180 -19.49 1.73 4.20
N ARG A 181 -20.65 2.15 4.72
CA ARG A 181 -21.73 2.78 3.94
C ARG A 181 -21.61 4.29 3.83
N GLY A 182 -20.76 4.93 4.64
CA GLY A 182 -20.62 6.39 4.66
C GLY A 182 -19.61 6.87 5.69
N ILE A 183 -19.27 8.16 5.68
CA ILE A 183 -18.18 8.73 6.50
C ILE A 183 -18.38 8.46 7.99
N ASP A 184 -19.63 8.46 8.45
CA ASP A 184 -20.00 8.29 9.86
C ASP A 184 -20.46 6.87 10.22
N ASP A 185 -20.10 5.86 9.42
CA ASP A 185 -20.45 4.47 9.73
C ASP A 185 -19.65 3.97 10.94
N ASP A 186 -20.31 3.83 12.09
CA ASP A 186 -19.78 3.27 13.33
C ASP A 186 -20.13 1.79 13.50
N GLU A 187 -20.87 1.20 12.56
CA GLU A 187 -21.22 -0.22 12.55
C GLU A 187 -20.17 -1.09 11.84
N VAL A 188 -19.01 -0.52 11.49
CA VAL A 188 -17.86 -1.18 10.87
C VAL A 188 -16.64 -1.19 11.80
N ALA A 189 -15.53 -1.76 11.36
CA ALA A 189 -14.28 -1.72 12.10
C ALA A 189 -13.60 -0.36 11.94
N VAL A 190 -13.39 0.32 13.07
CA VAL A 190 -12.75 1.64 13.16
C VAL A 190 -11.41 1.50 13.85
N VAL A 191 -10.33 1.74 13.10
CA VAL A 191 -8.96 1.82 13.60
C VAL A 191 -8.66 3.29 13.93
N ASP A 192 -8.56 3.60 15.21
CA ASP A 192 -8.33 4.95 15.75
C ASP A 192 -6.94 5.03 16.39
N ALA A 193 -6.03 5.73 15.71
CA ALA A 193 -4.64 5.90 16.14
C ALA A 193 -4.47 6.92 17.29
N ARG A 194 -5.55 7.59 17.74
CA ARG A 194 -5.58 8.49 18.91
C ARG A 194 -4.48 9.55 18.92
N ASP A 195 -4.28 10.22 17.79
CA ASP A 195 -3.27 11.27 17.60
C ASP A 195 -1.83 10.77 17.84
N HIS A 196 -1.57 9.49 17.53
CA HIS A 196 -0.25 8.88 17.52
C HIS A 196 0.09 8.37 16.12
N GLY A 197 1.41 8.26 15.86
CA GLY A 197 1.98 7.49 14.74
C GLY A 197 1.26 7.65 13.40
N TYR A 198 1.24 6.55 12.67
CA TYR A 198 0.48 6.34 11.44
C TYR A 198 -0.71 5.42 11.72
N GLY A 199 -1.64 5.26 10.77
CA GLY A 199 -2.65 4.20 10.87
C GLY A 199 -2.06 2.86 10.44
N PHE A 200 -1.90 2.68 9.12
CA PHE A 200 -1.25 1.53 8.50
C PHE A 200 -0.02 1.94 7.70
N ARG A 201 0.98 1.07 7.67
CA ARG A 201 2.24 1.27 6.96
C ARG A 201 2.58 0.01 6.17
N PHE A 202 2.81 0.20 4.88
CA PHE A 202 3.43 -0.75 3.99
C PHE A 202 4.84 -0.28 3.72
N MET A 203 5.84 -1.12 3.99
CA MET A 203 7.23 -0.70 4.10
C MET A 203 8.12 -1.31 3.03
N LEU A 204 8.06 -2.62 2.77
CA LEU A 204 8.89 -3.34 1.79
C LEU A 204 8.23 -4.68 1.38
N ASP A 205 8.44 -5.15 0.14
CA ASP A 205 7.98 -6.44 -0.43
C ASP A 205 6.47 -6.78 -0.36
N GLU A 206 5.64 -5.87 0.15
CA GLU A 206 4.18 -5.99 0.10
C GLU A 206 3.68 -5.65 -1.31
N GLY A 207 3.45 -6.70 -2.11
CA GLY A 207 2.99 -6.60 -3.49
C GLY A 207 1.48 -6.37 -3.59
N SER A 208 0.95 -6.47 -4.80
CA SER A 208 -0.49 -6.31 -5.10
C SER A 208 -1.41 -7.29 -4.38
N ASP A 209 -0.85 -8.41 -3.92
CA ASP A 209 -1.55 -9.44 -3.16
C ASP A 209 -1.77 -9.03 -1.68
N THR A 210 -1.11 -7.96 -1.23
CA THR A 210 -1.38 -7.35 0.08
C THR A 210 -2.57 -6.40 -0.03
N GLU A 211 -3.64 -6.65 0.74
CA GLU A 211 -4.88 -5.88 0.68
C GLU A 211 -5.21 -5.24 2.03
N LEU A 212 -5.61 -3.97 2.00
CA LEU A 212 -6.29 -3.29 3.11
C LEU A 212 -7.68 -2.85 2.67
N SER A 213 -8.73 -3.41 3.27
CA SER A 213 -10.08 -3.08 2.83
C SER A 213 -11.18 -2.97 3.89
N ARG A 214 -12.22 -2.18 3.59
CA ARG A 214 -13.47 -2.10 4.39
C ARG A 214 -13.26 -1.64 5.84
N LEU A 215 -12.30 -0.76 6.07
CA LEU A 215 -11.99 -0.20 7.38
C LEU A 215 -12.22 1.31 7.41
N VAL A 216 -12.46 1.84 8.61
CA VAL A 216 -12.31 3.27 8.89
C VAL A 216 -10.95 3.46 9.57
N ILE A 217 -10.07 4.28 8.99
CA ILE A 217 -8.76 4.62 9.54
C ILE A 217 -8.78 6.08 9.96
N ALA A 218 -8.59 6.35 11.25
CA ALA A 218 -8.81 7.67 11.80
C ALA A 218 -7.76 8.16 12.79
N ASN A 219 -7.67 9.50 12.87
CA ASN A 219 -6.97 10.24 13.91
C ASN A 219 -5.48 9.92 14.06
N ALA A 220 -4.76 9.52 13.01
CA ALA A 220 -3.31 9.43 13.06
C ALA A 220 -2.65 10.81 13.18
N ARG A 221 -1.53 10.91 13.91
CA ARG A 221 -0.73 12.15 13.95
C ARG A 221 0.05 12.35 12.66
N GLY A 222 0.60 11.26 12.15
CA GLY A 222 1.16 11.11 10.82
C GLY A 222 0.06 10.85 9.81
N ARG A 223 0.36 10.04 8.80
CA ARG A 223 -0.58 9.70 7.74
C ARG A 223 -1.50 8.55 8.17
N GLY A 224 -2.73 8.56 7.67
CA GLY A 224 -3.65 7.44 7.89
C GLY A 224 -3.09 6.13 7.29
N ILE A 225 -2.63 6.19 6.04
CA ILE A 225 -2.00 5.06 5.34
C ILE A 225 -0.72 5.54 4.65
N VAL A 226 0.35 4.74 4.75
CA VAL A 226 1.59 4.96 4.00
C VAL A 226 1.91 3.70 3.22
N ALA A 227 2.07 3.82 1.90
CA ALA A 227 2.66 2.79 1.05
C ALA A 227 4.03 3.27 0.56
N ALA A 228 5.09 2.85 1.25
CA ALA A 228 6.47 3.20 0.92
C ALA A 228 6.99 2.36 -0.26
N VAL A 229 7.98 2.87 -1.00
CA VAL A 229 8.62 2.10 -2.09
C VAL A 229 9.38 0.91 -1.50
N PRO A 230 9.29 -0.30 -2.11
CA PRO A 230 8.63 -0.63 -3.38
C PRO A 230 7.21 -1.20 -3.23
N ALA A 231 6.56 -1.06 -2.07
CA ALA A 231 5.25 -1.65 -1.81
C ALA A 231 4.19 -1.17 -2.84
N ALA A 232 3.34 -2.10 -3.25
CA ALA A 232 2.26 -1.87 -4.22
C ALA A 232 0.93 -2.50 -3.75
N PRO A 233 0.48 -2.25 -2.50
CA PRO A 233 -0.74 -2.85 -1.96
C PRO A 233 -2.00 -2.39 -2.70
N THR A 234 -3.05 -3.20 -2.57
CA THR A 234 -4.42 -2.82 -2.92
C THR A 234 -5.09 -2.20 -1.70
N ILE A 235 -5.50 -0.93 -1.80
CA ILE A 235 -6.24 -0.21 -0.75
C ILE A 235 -7.66 0.03 -1.25
N GLU A 236 -8.64 -0.65 -0.65
CA GLU A 236 -9.98 -0.73 -1.21
C GLU A 236 -11.11 -0.45 -0.21
N ASN A 237 -12.15 0.27 -0.59
CA ASN A 237 -13.37 0.41 0.21
C ASN A 237 -13.12 0.97 1.63
N CYS A 238 -12.06 1.76 1.81
CA CYS A 238 -11.67 2.34 3.09
C CYS A 238 -12.20 3.76 3.28
N ILE A 239 -12.40 4.16 4.54
CA ILE A 239 -12.67 5.55 4.92
C ILE A 239 -11.47 6.06 5.73
N VAL A 240 -10.72 7.00 5.17
CA VAL A 240 -9.51 7.56 5.78
C VAL A 240 -9.82 8.98 6.24
N ARG A 241 -9.94 9.22 7.55
CA ARG A 241 -10.45 10.50 8.07
C ARG A 241 -9.73 11.09 9.28
N GLY A 242 -9.65 12.41 9.33
CA GLY A 242 -9.18 13.12 10.53
C GLY A 242 -7.68 12.93 10.85
N ASN A 243 -6.87 12.50 9.88
CA ASN A 243 -5.44 12.26 10.07
C ASN A 243 -4.64 13.56 9.87
N ARG A 244 -3.70 13.88 10.77
CA ARG A 244 -3.01 15.18 10.82
C ARG A 244 -1.74 15.30 9.98
N GLY A 245 -1.20 14.17 9.52
CA GLY A 245 -0.10 14.12 8.56
C GLY A 245 -0.54 13.84 7.13
N GLY A 246 -1.85 13.69 6.90
CA GLY A 246 -2.49 13.42 5.61
C GLY A 246 -3.28 12.11 5.60
N GLY A 247 -4.11 11.91 4.58
CA GLY A 247 -4.88 10.67 4.44
C GLY A 247 -4.00 9.50 4.02
N ILE A 248 -3.61 9.47 2.75
CA ILE A 248 -2.83 8.39 2.14
C ILE A 248 -1.56 8.96 1.52
N GLU A 249 -0.41 8.34 1.74
CA GLU A 249 0.77 8.56 0.91
C GLU A 249 1.12 7.31 0.13
N CYS A 250 1.22 7.47 -1.19
CA CYS A 250 1.60 6.43 -2.11
C CYS A 250 2.95 6.79 -2.72
N GLN A 251 3.95 6.00 -2.41
CA GLN A 251 5.29 6.15 -2.97
C GLN A 251 5.58 5.08 -4.03
N GLY A 252 4.87 3.94 -4.01
CA GLY A 252 4.97 2.87 -5.01
C GLY A 252 3.81 2.85 -6.03
N ALA A 253 3.48 1.65 -6.51
CA ALA A 253 2.47 1.42 -7.56
C ALA A 253 1.13 0.91 -6.99
N SER A 254 0.68 1.45 -5.85
CA SER A 254 -0.55 1.00 -5.19
C SER A 254 -1.80 1.30 -6.01
N GLU A 255 -2.77 0.39 -5.97
CA GLU A 255 -4.14 0.65 -6.40
C GLU A 255 -4.95 1.16 -5.21
N ILE A 256 -5.48 2.38 -5.33
CA ILE A 256 -6.37 3.00 -4.36
C ILE A 256 -7.74 3.08 -5.01
N ARG A 257 -8.61 2.14 -4.67
CA ARG A 257 -9.92 2.01 -5.32
C ARG A 257 -11.03 2.20 -4.32
N GLY A 258 -11.97 3.06 -4.66
CA GLY A 258 -13.17 3.18 -3.86
C GLY A 258 -12.83 3.57 -2.42
N CYS A 259 -12.13 4.68 -2.23
CA CYS A 259 -11.84 5.15 -0.88
C CYS A 259 -12.54 6.49 -0.66
N ILE A 260 -13.00 6.73 0.58
CA ILE A 260 -13.43 8.05 1.02
C ILE A 260 -12.31 8.63 1.88
N VAL A 261 -11.58 9.61 1.33
CA VAL A 261 -10.47 10.29 2.00
C VAL A 261 -10.91 11.68 2.39
N THR A 262 -11.15 11.92 3.68
CA THR A 262 -11.83 13.14 4.12
C THR A 262 -11.38 13.75 5.44
N GLY A 263 -11.40 15.08 5.53
CA GLY A 263 -11.11 15.79 6.79
C GLY A 263 -9.68 15.56 7.28
N ASN A 264 -8.76 15.19 6.41
CA ASN A 264 -7.34 15.01 6.74
C ASN A 264 -6.60 16.33 6.53
N SER A 265 -5.51 16.53 7.28
CA SER A 265 -4.64 17.69 7.14
C SER A 265 -3.20 17.28 6.93
N ALA A 266 -2.40 18.03 6.17
CA ALA A 266 -0.96 17.78 6.00
C ALA A 266 -0.21 19.06 5.60
N ASP A 267 1.11 18.99 5.49
CA ASP A 267 1.88 20.03 4.79
C ASP A 267 1.70 19.94 3.26
N ALA A 268 1.74 18.73 2.70
CA ALA A 268 1.48 18.46 1.29
C ALA A 268 0.60 17.22 1.14
N GLY A 269 -0.42 17.30 0.26
CA GLY A 269 -1.33 16.20 0.00
C GLY A 269 -2.20 15.89 1.21
N GLY A 270 -3.15 16.77 1.51
CA GLY A 270 -4.01 16.63 2.68
C GLY A 270 -4.81 15.33 2.61
N GLY A 271 -5.41 15.06 1.45
CA GLY A 271 -6.05 13.78 1.16
C GLY A 271 -5.03 12.71 0.77
N ILE A 272 -4.53 12.77 -0.46
CA ILE A 272 -3.56 11.82 -1.02
C ILE A 272 -2.28 12.55 -1.44
N SER A 273 -1.13 11.96 -1.15
CA SER A 273 0.19 12.49 -1.49
C SER A 273 0.99 11.47 -2.30
N ILE A 274 1.59 11.91 -3.41
CA ILE A 274 2.45 11.11 -4.29
C ILE A 274 3.80 11.84 -4.40
N PRO A 275 4.77 11.55 -3.50
CA PRO A 275 5.96 12.39 -3.36
C PRO A 275 7.17 11.97 -4.20
N LEU A 276 7.24 10.71 -4.68
CA LEU A 276 8.45 10.12 -5.29
C LEU A 276 8.25 9.77 -6.77
N TRP A 277 9.35 9.84 -7.55
CA TRP A 277 9.41 9.71 -9.00
C TRP A 277 8.98 8.35 -9.59
N GLU A 278 9.16 7.25 -8.87
CA GLU A 278 8.78 5.90 -9.35
C GLU A 278 7.31 5.56 -9.05
N ALA A 279 6.57 6.47 -8.43
CA ALA A 279 5.18 6.19 -8.06
C ALA A 279 4.29 6.14 -9.30
N ARG A 280 3.55 5.03 -9.44
CA ARG A 280 2.57 4.77 -10.50
C ARG A 280 1.19 4.44 -9.93
N PRO A 281 0.60 5.32 -9.08
CA PRO A 281 -0.64 4.99 -8.39
C PRO A 281 -1.82 4.98 -9.36
N GLN A 282 -2.75 4.07 -9.10
CA GLN A 282 -4.07 4.06 -9.72
C GLN A 282 -5.10 4.51 -8.69
N ILE A 283 -5.68 5.68 -8.87
CA ILE A 283 -6.70 6.24 -7.96
C ILE A 283 -8.04 6.17 -8.69
N ILE A 284 -8.89 5.22 -8.30
CA ILE A 284 -10.10 4.87 -9.07
C ILE A 284 -11.32 4.92 -8.15
N ASN A 285 -12.45 5.46 -8.62
CA ASN A 285 -13.71 5.44 -7.88
C ASN A 285 -13.63 6.08 -6.47
N CYS A 286 -12.70 7.02 -6.25
CA CYS A 286 -12.46 7.60 -4.93
C CYS A 286 -13.20 8.93 -4.71
N VAL A 287 -13.58 9.19 -3.46
CA VAL A 287 -14.07 10.51 -3.01
C VAL A 287 -13.00 11.14 -2.11
N ILE A 288 -12.38 12.20 -2.58
CA ILE A 288 -11.33 12.95 -1.88
C ILE A 288 -11.90 14.33 -1.54
N GLU A 289 -12.33 14.52 -0.29
CA GLU A 289 -13.06 15.74 0.07
C GLU A 289 -12.74 16.36 1.42
N ASN A 290 -12.87 17.68 1.52
CA ASN A 290 -12.70 18.43 2.76
C ASN A 290 -11.33 18.23 3.43
N ASN A 291 -10.29 17.95 2.65
CA ASN A 291 -8.92 17.82 3.14
C ASN A 291 -8.20 19.16 3.04
N VAL A 292 -7.20 19.37 3.92
CA VAL A 292 -6.48 20.64 4.03
C VAL A 292 -4.98 20.40 3.93
N ALA A 293 -4.27 21.15 3.09
CA ALA A 293 -2.82 21.15 3.09
C ALA A 293 -2.21 22.53 2.83
N SER A 294 -0.89 22.68 2.92
CA SER A 294 -0.24 23.88 2.38
C SER A 294 -0.32 23.88 0.85
N VAL A 295 -0.09 22.73 0.22
CA VAL A 295 -0.23 22.50 -1.23
C VAL A 295 -0.94 21.17 -1.51
N GLY A 296 -1.80 21.13 -2.54
CA GLY A 296 -2.56 19.92 -2.90
C GLY A 296 -3.48 19.48 -1.76
N GLY A 297 -4.51 20.29 -1.47
CA GLY A 297 -5.45 19.99 -0.37
C GLY A 297 -6.05 18.58 -0.51
N GLY A 298 -6.55 18.25 -1.69
CA GLY A 298 -7.08 16.93 -2.03
C GLY A 298 -5.98 15.97 -2.45
N LEU A 299 -5.33 16.25 -3.58
CA LEU A 299 -4.28 15.43 -4.17
C LEU A 299 -3.03 16.27 -4.44
N TYR A 300 -1.88 15.77 -3.99
CA TYR A 300 -0.57 16.33 -4.29
C TYR A 300 0.27 15.31 -5.07
N ILE A 301 0.81 15.74 -6.20
CA ILE A 301 1.68 14.94 -7.05
C ILE A 301 2.96 15.72 -7.29
N SER A 302 4.08 15.18 -6.79
CA SER A 302 5.40 15.80 -6.96
C SER A 302 6.09 15.35 -8.24
N GLN A 303 6.11 14.04 -8.47
CA GLN A 303 6.77 13.33 -9.56
C GLN A 303 6.02 11.99 -9.69
N SER A 304 5.51 11.62 -10.86
CA SER A 304 4.83 10.33 -11.06
C SER A 304 4.93 9.96 -12.54
N GLU A 305 5.21 8.70 -12.83
CA GLU A 305 5.16 8.16 -14.18
C GLU A 305 3.83 7.44 -14.40
N ASP A 306 3.05 7.86 -15.40
CA ASP A 306 1.82 7.16 -15.83
C ASP A 306 0.76 6.96 -14.73
N GLY A 307 0.70 7.85 -13.73
CA GLY A 307 -0.34 7.77 -12.71
C GLY A 307 -1.72 8.16 -13.26
N LEU A 308 -2.76 7.52 -12.72
CA LEU A 308 -4.14 7.62 -13.19
C LEU A 308 -5.07 8.07 -12.06
N VAL A 309 -5.92 9.06 -12.33
CA VAL A 309 -7.11 9.38 -11.53
C VAL A 309 -8.32 9.21 -12.43
N GLU A 310 -9.12 8.20 -12.14
CA GLU A 310 -10.29 7.88 -12.95
C GLU A 310 -11.53 7.77 -12.07
N ASN A 311 -12.66 8.27 -12.58
CA ASN A 311 -13.95 8.14 -11.90
C ASN A 311 -13.86 8.67 -10.47
N CYS A 312 -13.26 9.82 -10.22
CA CYS A 312 -13.06 10.33 -8.86
C CYS A 312 -13.87 11.60 -8.60
N VAL A 313 -14.26 11.84 -7.34
CA VAL A 313 -14.73 13.16 -6.90
C VAL A 313 -13.67 13.81 -6.02
N ILE A 314 -13.14 14.95 -6.46
CA ILE A 314 -12.17 15.77 -5.71
C ILE A 314 -12.84 17.10 -5.37
N ARG A 315 -13.28 17.29 -4.12
CA ARG A 315 -14.06 18.49 -3.78
C ARG A 315 -13.89 19.08 -2.40
N GLY A 316 -14.16 20.38 -2.26
CA GLY A 316 -14.14 21.05 -0.94
C GLY A 316 -12.76 21.04 -0.28
N ASN A 317 -11.70 20.69 -1.00
CA ASN A 317 -10.36 20.62 -0.45
C ASN A 317 -9.68 21.99 -0.47
N VAL A 318 -8.82 22.24 0.51
CA VAL A 318 -8.23 23.56 0.75
C VAL A 318 -6.71 23.48 0.75
N ALA A 319 -6.06 24.28 -0.09
CA ALA A 319 -4.66 24.59 0.02
C ALA A 319 -4.47 25.96 0.69
N THR A 320 -3.61 26.04 1.69
CA THR A 320 -3.45 27.24 2.54
C THR A 320 -2.30 28.14 2.11
N ALA A 321 -1.33 27.64 1.33
CA ALA A 321 -0.24 28.46 0.78
C ALA A 321 -0.73 29.26 -0.44
N GLY A 322 -1.32 30.43 -0.17
CA GLY A 322 -1.76 31.37 -1.20
C GLY A 322 -0.60 32.16 -1.79
N SER A 323 -0.08 31.77 -2.95
CA SER A 323 0.43 32.69 -4.01
C SER A 323 1.04 31.99 -5.22
N ASN A 324 1.50 30.74 -5.13
CA ASN A 324 2.18 30.03 -6.24
C ASN A 324 1.42 28.78 -6.72
N GLY A 325 0.09 28.87 -6.83
CA GLY A 325 -0.69 27.84 -7.51
C GLY A 325 -0.90 26.55 -6.72
N GLY A 326 -0.84 26.55 -5.39
CA GLY A 326 -1.20 25.38 -4.57
C GLY A 326 -2.68 25.02 -4.77
N GLY A 327 -3.01 24.17 -5.75
CA GLY A 327 -4.38 23.80 -6.04
C GLY A 327 -5.03 23.13 -4.84
N GLY A 328 -6.25 23.56 -4.51
CA GLY A 328 -7.03 22.99 -3.43
C GLY A 328 -7.41 21.55 -3.75
N GLY A 329 -7.88 21.30 -4.98
CA GLY A 329 -8.29 19.97 -5.41
C GLY A 329 -7.09 19.13 -5.78
N PHE A 330 -6.33 19.61 -6.76
CA PHE A 330 -5.16 18.94 -7.28
C PHE A 330 -3.97 19.89 -7.36
N PHE A 331 -2.78 19.43 -6.97
CA PHE A 331 -1.53 20.10 -7.27
C PHE A 331 -0.53 19.16 -7.94
N GLY A 332 -0.10 19.49 -9.16
CA GLY A 332 0.92 18.75 -9.90
C GLY A 332 2.22 19.56 -10.02
N ALA A 333 3.33 18.97 -9.59
CA ALA A 333 4.67 19.51 -9.79
C ALA A 333 5.47 18.67 -10.80
N HIS A 334 6.41 19.33 -11.50
CA HIS A 334 7.49 18.80 -12.34
C HIS A 334 7.17 17.72 -13.44
N TRP A 335 7.63 18.00 -14.67
CA TRP A 335 7.98 17.14 -15.83
C TRP A 335 7.22 15.84 -16.19
N TYR A 336 6.05 15.56 -15.64
CA TYR A 336 5.31 14.34 -15.97
C TYR A 336 3.83 14.59 -16.29
N THR A 337 3.25 13.63 -17.00
CA THR A 337 1.82 13.59 -17.33
C THR A 337 1.12 12.70 -16.33
N PHE A 338 0.01 13.20 -15.80
CA PHE A 338 -0.90 12.43 -14.98
C PHE A 338 -2.27 12.55 -15.64
N ASP A 339 -2.90 11.41 -15.93
CA ASP A 339 -4.16 11.37 -16.66
C ASP A 339 -5.31 11.45 -15.67
N VAL A 340 -6.19 12.42 -15.88
CA VAL A 340 -7.43 12.57 -15.12
C VAL A 340 -8.59 12.37 -16.07
N ALA A 341 -9.37 11.32 -15.87
CA ALA A 341 -10.52 11.01 -16.71
C ALA A 341 -11.77 10.76 -15.88
N ASN A 342 -12.94 11.00 -16.48
CA ASN A 342 -14.24 10.66 -15.90
C ASN A 342 -14.46 11.20 -14.49
N SER A 343 -13.84 12.33 -14.13
CA SER A 343 -13.75 12.79 -12.74
C SER A 343 -14.47 14.11 -12.55
N ILE A 344 -14.82 14.42 -11.30
CA ILE A 344 -15.44 15.68 -10.91
C ILE A 344 -14.49 16.43 -9.97
N ILE A 345 -14.03 17.60 -10.37
CA ILE A 345 -13.16 18.49 -9.58
C ILE A 345 -13.93 19.77 -9.29
N TRP A 346 -14.40 19.92 -8.05
CA TRP A 346 -15.42 20.93 -7.73
C TRP A 346 -15.21 21.57 -6.35
N ASP A 347 -15.50 22.87 -6.21
CA ASP A 347 -15.54 23.58 -4.91
C ASP A 347 -14.23 23.50 -4.09
N ASN A 348 -13.09 23.30 -4.75
CA ASN A 348 -11.80 23.37 -4.08
C ASN A 348 -11.24 24.81 -4.03
N SER A 349 -10.44 25.11 -3.01
CA SER A 349 -9.89 26.45 -2.76
C SER A 349 -8.36 26.42 -2.57
N PRO A 350 -7.59 27.38 -3.11
CA PRO A 350 -8.05 28.56 -3.85
C PRO A 350 -8.40 28.25 -5.32
N ASN A 351 -7.90 27.14 -5.86
CA ASN A 351 -8.15 26.71 -7.24
C ASN A 351 -8.53 25.24 -7.28
N GLN A 352 -9.27 24.82 -8.32
CA GLN A 352 -9.52 23.40 -8.59
C GLN A 352 -8.22 22.65 -8.81
N ILE A 353 -7.39 23.19 -9.69
CA ILE A 353 -6.15 22.58 -10.17
C ILE A 353 -5.04 23.63 -10.09
N GLY A 354 -3.90 23.20 -9.57
CA GLY A 354 -2.67 23.97 -9.49
C GLY A 354 -1.54 23.25 -10.20
N VAL A 355 -0.90 23.90 -11.17
CA VAL A 355 0.20 23.34 -11.96
C VAL A 355 1.32 24.36 -12.09
N PHE A 356 2.57 23.92 -12.10
CA PHE A 356 3.69 24.76 -12.54
C PHE A 356 3.73 24.85 -14.07
N ASP A 357 4.20 25.98 -14.63
CA ASP A 357 4.18 26.36 -16.06
C ASP A 357 4.79 25.34 -17.06
N SER A 358 5.37 24.24 -16.59
CA SER A 358 5.97 23.18 -17.40
C SER A 358 5.31 21.80 -17.25
N VAL A 359 4.15 21.69 -16.58
CA VAL A 359 3.43 20.43 -16.37
C VAL A 359 2.20 20.37 -17.26
N ALA A 360 2.04 19.29 -18.03
CA ALA A 360 0.82 19.01 -18.79
C ALA A 360 -0.04 18.04 -17.98
N VAL A 361 -1.12 18.54 -17.37
CA VAL A 361 -2.17 17.70 -16.79
C VAL A 361 -3.22 17.46 -17.87
N ALA A 362 -3.26 16.23 -18.39
CA ALA A 362 -4.25 15.82 -19.37
C ALA A 362 -5.54 15.46 -18.62
N ILE A 363 -6.57 16.29 -18.81
CA ILE A 363 -7.89 16.04 -18.24
C ILE A 363 -8.86 15.83 -19.38
N SER A 364 -9.59 14.73 -19.38
CA SER A 364 -10.62 14.43 -20.39
C SER A 364 -11.88 13.92 -19.71
N HIS A 365 -13.02 14.05 -20.41
CA HIS A 365 -14.32 13.53 -19.98
C HIS A 365 -14.64 13.83 -18.51
N SER A 366 -14.27 15.01 -18.02
CA SER A 366 -14.35 15.39 -16.62
C SER A 366 -15.12 16.69 -16.42
N ASN A 367 -15.70 16.87 -15.24
CA ASN A 367 -16.36 18.11 -14.85
C ASN A 367 -15.47 18.94 -13.93
N VAL A 368 -15.01 20.10 -14.39
CA VAL A 368 -14.08 20.96 -13.64
C VAL A 368 -14.69 22.34 -13.45
N MET A 369 -14.86 22.76 -12.19
CA MET A 369 -15.40 24.08 -11.87
C MET A 369 -14.52 25.19 -12.45
N GLY A 370 -15.12 26.06 -13.28
CA GLY A 370 -14.41 27.14 -13.98
C GLY A 370 -13.75 26.70 -15.29
N GLY A 371 -13.95 25.43 -15.67
CA GLY A 371 -13.50 24.83 -16.93
C GLY A 371 -12.04 24.39 -16.94
N TRP A 372 -11.75 23.38 -17.76
CA TRP A 372 -10.39 22.93 -18.07
C TRP A 372 -10.28 22.44 -19.52
N PRO A 373 -9.21 22.79 -20.26
CA PRO A 373 -9.01 22.30 -21.62
C PRO A 373 -8.92 20.77 -21.68
N GLY A 374 -9.64 20.16 -22.62
CA GLY A 374 -9.58 18.72 -22.86
C GLY A 374 -10.83 18.20 -23.56
N GLU A 375 -10.72 17.03 -24.19
CA GLU A 375 -11.84 16.38 -24.86
C GLU A 375 -12.90 15.97 -23.85
N GLY A 376 -14.19 16.20 -24.16
CA GLY A 376 -15.31 15.77 -23.32
C GLY A 376 -15.46 16.48 -21.98
N ASN A 377 -14.60 17.45 -21.65
CA ASN A 377 -14.71 18.18 -20.39
C ASN A 377 -15.92 19.13 -20.38
N ILE A 378 -16.54 19.25 -19.21
CA ILE A 378 -17.66 20.14 -18.94
C ILE A 378 -17.37 21.04 -17.72
N ASP A 379 -18.13 22.13 -17.60
CA ASP A 379 -18.15 23.03 -16.43
C ASP A 379 -19.62 23.32 -16.11
N ALA A 380 -20.20 22.49 -15.25
CA ALA A 380 -21.60 22.61 -14.85
C ALA A 380 -21.78 22.08 -13.43
N ASP A 381 -22.72 22.63 -12.67
CA ASP A 381 -23.00 22.16 -11.31
C ASP A 381 -23.28 20.64 -11.30
N PRO A 382 -22.46 19.81 -10.62
CA PRO A 382 -22.64 18.36 -10.56
C PRO A 382 -23.94 17.93 -9.88
N LEU A 383 -24.65 18.84 -9.21
CA LEU A 383 -25.87 18.55 -8.45
C LEU A 383 -25.66 17.44 -7.41
N PHE A 384 -24.66 17.58 -6.55
CA PHE A 384 -24.38 16.59 -5.51
C PHE A 384 -25.53 16.42 -4.49
N ALA A 385 -25.63 15.21 -3.96
CA ALA A 385 -26.47 14.80 -2.85
C ALA A 385 -25.68 13.93 -1.87
N THR A 386 -26.32 13.66 -0.74
CA THR A 386 -25.87 12.66 0.23
C THR A 386 -26.87 11.50 0.21
N TRP A 387 -26.36 10.27 0.13
CA TRP A 387 -27.16 9.05 0.12
C TRP A 387 -26.54 8.02 1.05
N HIS A 388 -27.30 7.51 2.02
CA HIS A 388 -26.81 6.56 3.05
C HIS A 388 -25.50 6.94 3.75
N GLY A 389 -25.25 8.25 3.94
CA GLY A 389 -24.01 8.73 4.55
C GLY A 389 -22.82 8.82 3.58
N ARG A 390 -23.01 8.47 2.31
CA ARG A 390 -22.07 8.80 1.22
C ARG A 390 -22.33 10.21 0.73
N PRO A 391 -21.40 11.14 0.91
CA PRO A 391 -21.47 12.42 0.22
C PRO A 391 -21.13 12.25 -1.27
N SER A 392 -21.36 13.30 -2.07
CA SER A 392 -20.89 13.37 -3.46
C SER A 392 -21.59 12.46 -4.46
N VAL A 393 -22.76 11.96 -4.11
CA VAL A 393 -23.59 11.17 -5.02
C VAL A 393 -24.36 12.11 -5.96
N LEU A 394 -24.57 11.73 -7.23
CA LEU A 394 -25.26 12.60 -8.20
C LEU A 394 -26.78 12.59 -7.99
N ARG A 395 -27.43 13.76 -8.14
CA ARG A 395 -28.89 13.89 -8.20
C ARG A 395 -29.44 13.59 -9.60
N PRO A 396 -30.76 13.31 -9.73
CA PRO A 396 -31.37 13.25 -11.04
C PRO A 396 -31.12 14.54 -11.82
N ALA A 397 -30.86 14.42 -13.13
CA ALA A 397 -30.54 15.51 -14.03
C ALA A 397 -29.19 16.21 -13.78
N SER A 398 -28.29 15.57 -13.03
CA SER A 398 -26.89 16.01 -13.02
C SER A 398 -26.34 16.02 -14.45
N PRO A 399 -25.61 17.07 -14.85
CA PRO A 399 -24.90 17.09 -16.14
C PRO A 399 -23.76 16.06 -16.18
N CYS A 400 -23.36 15.49 -15.05
CA CYS A 400 -22.34 14.45 -14.95
C CYS A 400 -22.87 13.04 -15.24
N ILE A 401 -24.18 12.87 -15.29
CA ILE A 401 -24.79 11.58 -15.63
C ILE A 401 -24.57 11.30 -17.12
N ASP A 402 -24.21 10.06 -17.48
CA ASP A 402 -23.92 9.58 -18.83
C ASP A 402 -22.95 10.49 -19.61
N SER A 403 -22.01 11.10 -18.89
CA SER A 403 -21.14 12.15 -19.44
C SER A 403 -19.66 11.79 -19.49
N GLY A 404 -19.27 10.63 -18.98
CA GLY A 404 -17.90 10.10 -19.02
C GLY A 404 -17.41 9.71 -20.42
N ASP A 405 -16.29 9.02 -20.50
CA ASP A 405 -15.68 8.59 -21.75
C ASP A 405 -16.60 7.57 -22.46
N PRO A 406 -17.00 7.79 -23.73
CA PRO A 406 -17.80 6.80 -24.46
C PRO A 406 -17.09 5.45 -24.66
N MET A 407 -15.76 5.37 -24.45
CA MET A 407 -14.96 4.15 -24.59
C MET A 407 -14.73 3.40 -23.27
N SER A 408 -15.00 4.00 -22.10
CA SER A 408 -14.84 3.32 -20.80
C SER A 408 -15.95 2.29 -20.52
N GLY A 409 -16.99 2.25 -21.36
CA GLY A 409 -18.20 1.47 -21.11
C GLY A 409 -19.12 2.14 -20.09
N SER A 410 -20.24 1.49 -19.78
CA SER A 410 -21.17 1.93 -18.74
C SER A 410 -20.74 1.43 -17.36
N ASP A 411 -21.07 2.21 -16.32
CA ASP A 411 -20.99 1.79 -14.91
C ASP A 411 -21.95 0.64 -14.57
N GLY A 412 -22.94 0.37 -15.43
CA GLY A 412 -23.96 -0.64 -15.23
C GLY A 412 -25.00 -0.25 -14.18
N ILE A 413 -25.12 1.05 -13.83
CA ILE A 413 -26.01 1.52 -12.78
C ILE A 413 -26.90 2.65 -13.31
N ASP A 414 -28.20 2.40 -13.27
CA ASP A 414 -29.18 3.47 -13.35
C ASP A 414 -29.13 4.27 -12.04
N TRP A 415 -28.31 5.32 -11.96
CA TRP A 415 -28.25 6.16 -10.77
C TRP A 415 -28.67 7.62 -11.07
N PRO A 416 -29.68 8.15 -10.35
CA PRO A 416 -30.47 7.49 -9.29
C PRO A 416 -31.39 6.38 -9.85
N PRO A 417 -31.78 5.37 -9.02
CA PRO A 417 -32.37 4.05 -9.40
C PRO A 417 -33.79 4.10 -9.98
N ARG A 418 -34.19 5.25 -10.51
CA ARG A 418 -35.50 5.53 -11.11
C ARG A 418 -35.39 6.24 -12.45
N TYR A 419 -34.19 6.51 -12.94
CA TYR A 419 -33.95 7.20 -14.20
C TYR A 419 -33.18 6.25 -15.11
N ASP A 420 -33.83 5.87 -16.21
CA ASP A 420 -33.26 5.07 -17.30
C ASP A 420 -32.23 5.96 -18.01
N ASN A 421 -30.97 5.68 -17.73
CA ASN A 421 -29.80 6.40 -18.25
C ASN A 421 -29.22 5.60 -19.44
N ASP A 422 -28.32 6.19 -20.23
CA ASP A 422 -27.74 5.51 -21.40
C ASP A 422 -26.82 4.35 -20.96
N PRO A 423 -27.20 3.06 -21.15
CA PRO A 423 -26.42 1.92 -20.67
C PRO A 423 -25.10 1.71 -21.44
N ALA A 424 -24.73 2.63 -22.33
CA ALA A 424 -23.48 2.60 -23.07
C ALA A 424 -22.41 3.55 -22.50
N ARG A 425 -22.73 4.45 -21.57
CA ARG A 425 -21.80 5.49 -21.09
C ARG A 425 -21.72 5.53 -19.57
N ALA A 426 -20.53 5.82 -19.07
CA ALA A 426 -20.23 6.01 -17.66
C ALA A 426 -20.73 7.37 -17.15
N ASP A 427 -21.20 7.44 -15.90
CA ASP A 427 -21.30 8.70 -15.18
C ASP A 427 -19.88 9.27 -14.90
N MET A 428 -19.76 10.59 -14.70
CA MET A 428 -18.52 11.16 -14.14
C MET A 428 -18.51 11.05 -12.61
N GLY A 429 -17.35 10.77 -12.03
CA GLY A 429 -17.09 10.77 -10.59
C GLY A 429 -17.04 9.37 -9.97
N ALA A 430 -16.90 9.34 -8.64
CA ALA A 430 -16.70 8.14 -7.79
C ALA A 430 -17.66 6.97 -7.98
N TYR A 431 -18.80 7.22 -8.63
CA TYR A 431 -19.90 6.28 -8.79
C TYR A 431 -20.25 6.01 -10.24
N GLY A 432 -19.40 6.44 -11.18
CA GLY A 432 -19.65 6.31 -12.62
C GLY A 432 -18.72 5.37 -13.37
N GLY A 433 -17.83 4.66 -12.68
CA GLY A 433 -16.96 3.65 -13.27
C GLY A 433 -17.40 2.20 -13.01
N PRO A 434 -16.75 1.22 -13.65
CA PRO A 434 -16.92 -0.19 -13.32
C PRO A 434 -16.75 -0.44 -11.81
N GLY A 435 -17.63 -1.26 -11.22
CA GLY A 435 -17.62 -1.56 -9.79
C GLY A 435 -18.25 -0.48 -8.90
N ALA A 436 -18.88 0.56 -9.49
CA ALA A 436 -19.64 1.54 -8.73
C ALA A 436 -20.86 0.93 -8.00
N ASP A 437 -21.32 -0.26 -8.40
CA ASP A 437 -22.45 -0.98 -7.81
C ASP A 437 -22.10 -1.49 -6.40
N ILE A 438 -20.81 -1.75 -6.16
CA ILE A 438 -20.27 -2.10 -4.83
C ILE A 438 -20.53 -0.96 -3.83
N TRP A 439 -20.65 0.29 -4.30
CA TRP A 439 -20.83 1.47 -3.47
C TRP A 439 -22.27 1.71 -3.04
N LEU A 440 -23.24 1.30 -3.85
CA LEU A 440 -24.64 1.67 -3.65
C LEU A 440 -25.40 0.45 -3.09
N PRO A 441 -26.10 0.60 -1.94
CA PRO A 441 -26.75 -0.50 -1.24
C PRO A 441 -27.97 -1.09 -1.93
#